data_AF-A0A661S2T4-F1
#
_entry.id   AF-A0A661S2T4-F1
#
_cell.length_a   1.000
_cell.length_b   1.000
_cell.length_c   1.000
_cell.angle_alpha   90.00
_cell.angle_beta   90.00
_cell.angle_gamma   90.00
#
_symmetry.space_group_name_H-M   'P 1'
#
loop_
_entity.id
_entity.type
_entity.pdbx_description
1 polymer ?
#
loop_
_entity_poly.entity_id
_entity_poly.type
_entity_poly.pdbx_seq_one_letter_code
_entity_poly.pdbx_strand_id
1 'polypeptide(L)'
;MKKLIIFLFIICYSSFCYASDISDTFSDKYQSFVPKENSSVNSDYLFKQIALGSEYTIRMLDQLNGNNEELKEKFDVMIEKVDILIEQNQKIIKMLEK
;
A
#
# COMPACT_ATOMS: atom_id res chain seq x y z
N MET A 1 10.58 -12.54 19.57
CA MET A 1 9.16 -12.07 19.51
C MET A 1 9.06 -10.55 19.41
N LYS A 2 9.57 -9.76 20.38
CA LYS A 2 9.49 -8.27 20.32
C LYS A 2 10.11 -7.64 19.06
N LYS A 3 11.26 -8.14 18.60
CA LYS A 3 11.92 -7.64 17.36
C LYS A 3 11.13 -7.94 16.08
N LEU A 4 10.39 -9.04 16.05
CA LEU A 4 9.56 -9.45 14.91
C LEU A 4 8.30 -8.57 14.81
N ILE A 5 7.70 -8.23 15.95
CA ILE A 5 6.56 -7.30 16.04
C ILE A 5 6.97 -5.89 15.59
N ILE A 6 8.16 -5.41 15.99
CA ILE A 6 8.67 -4.10 15.59
C ILE A 6 8.90 -4.04 14.07
N PHE A 7 9.46 -5.09 13.47
CA PHE A 7 9.69 -5.16 12.04
C PHE A 7 8.37 -5.17 11.24
N LEU A 8 7.37 -5.89 11.73
CA LEU A 8 6.02 -5.94 11.13
C LEU A 8 5.29 -4.59 11.23
N PHE A 9 5.52 -3.84 12.32
CA PHE A 9 5.05 -2.47 12.47
C PHE A 9 5.70 -1.52 11.45
N ILE A 10 7.01 -1.59 11.25
CA ILE A 10 7.73 -0.68 10.33
C ILE A 10 7.25 -0.86 8.87
N ILE A 11 6.99 -2.09 8.44
CA ILE A 11 6.49 -2.37 7.09
C ILE A 11 5.08 -1.79 6.91
N CYS A 12 4.18 -2.00 7.86
CA CYS A 12 2.80 -1.47 7.80
C CYS A 12 2.73 0.07 7.78
N TYR A 13 3.62 0.76 8.49
CA TYR A 13 3.58 2.23 8.55
C TYR A 13 4.02 2.90 7.25
N SER A 14 4.93 2.28 6.49
CA SER A 14 5.45 2.88 5.26
C SER A 14 4.40 3.00 4.15
N SER A 15 3.53 1.99 4.00
CA SER A 15 2.46 1.99 3.00
C SER A 15 1.28 2.89 3.37
N PHE A 16 1.05 3.13 4.66
CA PHE A 16 -0.04 3.98 5.14
C PHE A 16 0.19 5.48 4.83
N CYS A 17 1.45 5.91 4.76
CA CYS A 17 1.78 7.32 4.55
C CYS A 17 1.44 7.80 3.12
N TYR A 18 1.66 6.97 2.09
CA TYR A 18 1.33 7.31 0.70
C TYR A 18 -0.17 7.23 0.40
N ALA A 19 -0.89 6.31 1.04
CA ALA A 19 -2.36 6.22 0.94
C ALA A 19 -3.06 7.43 1.56
N SER A 20 -2.48 8.00 2.63
CA SER A 20 -2.98 9.24 3.25
C SER A 20 -2.95 10.40 2.27
N ASP A 21 -1.83 10.61 1.58
CA ASP A 21 -1.62 11.77 0.69
C ASP A 21 -2.64 11.84 -0.47
N ILE A 22 -2.98 10.69 -1.05
CA ILE A 22 -3.98 10.61 -2.12
C ILE A 22 -5.39 10.85 -1.58
N SER A 23 -5.71 10.33 -0.40
CA SER A 23 -6.99 10.57 0.27
C SER A 23 -7.16 12.04 0.66
N ASP A 24 -6.10 12.66 1.16
CA ASP A 24 -6.11 14.07 1.57
C ASP A 24 -6.27 14.98 0.34
N THR A 25 -5.53 14.71 -0.74
CA THR A 25 -5.68 15.43 -2.01
C THR A 25 -7.07 15.24 -2.63
N PHE A 26 -7.63 14.03 -2.53
CA PHE A 26 -9.01 13.76 -2.97
C PHE A 26 -10.01 14.62 -2.18
N SER A 27 -9.89 14.62 -0.86
CA SER A 27 -10.75 15.39 0.03
C SER A 27 -10.74 16.88 -0.31
N ASP A 28 -9.56 17.47 -0.46
CA ASP A 28 -9.40 18.88 -0.79
C ASP A 28 -10.06 19.23 -2.14
N LYS A 29 -9.83 18.40 -3.16
CA LYS A 29 -10.45 18.58 -4.49
C LYS A 29 -11.97 18.36 -4.45
N TYR A 30 -12.44 17.37 -3.71
CA TYR A 30 -13.86 17.08 -3.58
C TYR A 30 -14.60 18.25 -2.93
N GLN A 31 -14.05 18.82 -1.87
CA GLN A 31 -14.59 20.00 -1.19
C GLN A 31 -14.58 21.24 -2.11
N SER A 32 -13.57 21.38 -2.98
CA SER A 32 -13.51 22.49 -3.93
C SER A 32 -14.66 22.52 -4.95
N PHE A 33 -15.30 21.37 -5.20
CA PHE A 33 -16.47 21.27 -6.08
C PHE A 33 -17.79 21.55 -5.36
N VAL A 34 -17.81 21.63 -4.03
CA VAL A 34 -19.04 21.92 -3.28
C VAL A 34 -19.42 23.38 -3.50
N PRO A 35 -20.58 23.66 -4.12
CA PRO A 35 -20.99 25.02 -4.37
C PRO A 35 -21.49 25.69 -3.08
N LYS A 36 -21.43 27.03 -3.04
CA LYS A 36 -22.02 27.80 -1.93
C LYS A 36 -23.54 27.61 -1.89
N GLU A 37 -24.12 27.72 -0.70
CA GLU A 37 -25.58 27.71 -0.53
C GLU A 37 -26.25 28.75 -1.44
N ASN A 38 -27.38 28.38 -2.04
CA ASN A 38 -28.13 29.19 -3.00
C ASN A 38 -27.40 29.50 -4.33
N SER A 39 -26.34 28.75 -4.65
CA SER A 39 -25.71 28.83 -5.98
C SER A 39 -26.61 28.20 -7.06
N SER A 40 -26.72 28.88 -8.20
CA SER A 40 -27.48 28.40 -9.37
C SER A 40 -26.73 27.36 -10.20
N VAL A 41 -25.54 26.91 -9.74
CA VAL A 41 -24.86 25.78 -10.37
C VAL A 41 -25.68 24.53 -10.07
N ASN A 42 -26.51 24.17 -11.05
CA ASN A 42 -27.27 22.93 -11.07
C ASN A 42 -26.32 21.73 -10.87
N SER A 43 -26.89 20.54 -10.71
CA SER A 43 -26.24 19.25 -10.43
C SER A 43 -24.94 18.89 -11.19
N ASP A 44 -24.45 19.70 -12.13
CA ASP A 44 -23.13 19.66 -12.76
C ASP A 44 -21.97 19.43 -11.78
N TYR A 45 -22.03 19.98 -10.57
CA TYR A 45 -20.99 19.74 -9.56
C TYR A 45 -20.96 18.27 -9.09
N LEU A 46 -22.11 17.58 -9.11
CA LEU A 46 -22.19 16.14 -8.79
C LEU A 46 -21.48 15.31 -9.85
N PHE A 47 -21.63 15.65 -11.14
CA PHE A 47 -20.90 14.96 -12.20
C PHE A 47 -19.39 15.13 -12.05
N LYS A 48 -18.93 16.33 -11.67
CA LYS A 48 -17.51 16.57 -11.38
C LYS A 48 -17.02 15.77 -10.17
N GLN A 49 -17.82 15.68 -9.11
CA GLN A 49 -17.50 14.87 -7.93
C GLN A 49 -17.44 13.37 -8.26
N ILE A 50 -18.37 12.86 -9.07
CA ILE A 50 -18.37 11.46 -9.52
C ILE A 50 -17.13 11.18 -10.37
N ALA A 51 -16.83 12.04 -11.35
CA ALA A 51 -15.64 11.90 -12.18
C ALA A 51 -14.34 11.91 -11.36
N LEU A 52 -14.24 12.82 -10.40
CA LEU A 52 -13.11 12.87 -9.46
C LEU A 52 -13.01 11.59 -8.63
N GLY A 53 -14.13 11.09 -8.09
CA GLY A 53 -14.17 9.85 -7.33
C GLY A 53 -13.71 8.64 -8.14
N SER A 54 -14.16 8.52 -9.38
CA SER A 54 -13.71 7.46 -10.30
C SER A 54 -12.22 7.56 -10.61
N GLU A 55 -11.72 8.76 -10.89
CA GLU A 55 -10.29 9.00 -11.15
C GLU A 55 -9.42 8.56 -9.97
N TYR A 56 -9.76 8.98 -8.76
CA TYR A 56 -9.00 8.65 -7.56
C TYR A 56 -9.12 7.18 -7.18
N THR A 57 -10.25 6.54 -7.46
CA THR A 57 -10.40 5.08 -7.32
C THR A 57 -9.43 4.34 -8.24
N ILE A 58 -9.32 4.73 -9.51
CA ILE A 58 -8.38 4.10 -10.45
C ILE A 58 -6.94 4.28 -9.97
N ARG A 59 -6.55 5.51 -9.58
CA ARG A 59 -5.20 5.80 -9.06
C ARG A 59 -4.85 4.94 -7.85
N MET A 60 -5.80 4.73 -6.94
CA MET A 60 -5.61 3.90 -5.75
C MET A 60 -5.43 2.41 -6.13
N LEU A 61 -6.21 1.92 -7.10
CA LEU A 61 -6.09 0.55 -7.61
C LEU A 61 -4.74 0.31 -8.29
N ASP A 62 -4.27 1.27 -9.09
CA ASP A 62 -2.95 1.20 -9.75
C ASP A 62 -1.82 1.11 -8.72
N GLN A 63 -1.89 1.92 -7.66
CA GLN A 63 -0.91 1.83 -6.57
C GLN A 63 -0.98 0.53 -5.79
N LEU A 64 -2.19 0.03 -5.49
CA LEU A 64 -2.35 -1.26 -4.83
C LEU A 64 -1.76 -2.40 -5.67
N ASN A 65 -1.96 -2.36 -6.99
CA ASN A 65 -1.34 -3.32 -7.89
C ASN A 65 0.19 -3.23 -7.87
N GLY A 66 0.77 -2.02 -7.98
CA GLY A 66 2.22 -1.84 -7.88
C GLY A 66 2.80 -2.32 -6.56
N ASN A 67 2.14 -2.00 -5.44
CA ASN A 67 2.54 -2.46 -4.10
C ASN A 67 2.47 -3.99 -3.97
N ASN A 68 1.47 -4.64 -4.60
CA ASN A 68 1.34 -6.10 -4.60
C ASN A 68 2.47 -6.77 -5.40
N GLU A 69 2.85 -6.20 -6.54
CA GLU A 69 3.98 -6.68 -7.33
C GLU A 69 5.30 -6.57 -6.56
N GLU A 70 5.58 -5.40 -5.98
CA GLU A 70 6.79 -5.19 -5.15
C GLU A 70 6.81 -6.13 -3.93
N LEU A 71 5.66 -6.33 -3.29
CA LEU A 71 5.56 -7.23 -2.14
C LEU A 71 5.82 -8.68 -2.54
N LYS A 72 5.31 -9.12 -3.71
CA LYS A 72 5.57 -10.44 -4.25
C LYS A 72 7.06 -10.66 -4.50
N GLU A 73 7.73 -9.71 -5.15
CA GLU A 73 9.17 -9.78 -5.39
C GLU A 73 9.97 -9.89 -4.08
N LYS A 74 9.60 -9.12 -3.06
CA LYS A 74 10.22 -9.19 -1.73
C LYS A 74 10.02 -10.55 -1.08
N PHE A 75 8.85 -11.16 -1.23
CA PHE A 75 8.58 -12.51 -0.72
C PHE A 75 9.38 -13.58 -1.45
N ASP A 76 9.50 -13.50 -2.77
CA ASP A 76 10.29 -14.45 -3.57
C ASP A 76 11.76 -14.43 -3.12
N VAL A 77 12.35 -13.24 -2.95
CA VAL A 77 13.71 -13.08 -2.41
C VAL A 77 13.82 -13.60 -0.96
N MET A 78 12.79 -13.43 -0.15
CA MET A 78 12.79 -13.93 1.23
C MET A 78 12.78 -15.46 1.26
N ILE A 79 11.99 -16.10 0.41
CA ILE A 79 11.92 -17.56 0.30
C ILE A 79 13.29 -18.13 -0.09
N GLU A 80 13.94 -17.57 -1.11
CA GLU A 80 15.27 -18.00 -1.53
C GLU A 80 16.29 -17.92 -0.38
N LYS A 81 16.27 -16.83 0.39
CA LYS A 81 17.15 -16.67 1.55
C LYS A 81 16.86 -17.70 2.64
N VAL A 82 15.59 -18.04 2.87
CA VAL A 82 15.19 -19.05 3.84
C VAL A 82 15.68 -20.43 3.40
N ASP A 83 15.58 -20.78 2.12
CA ASP A 83 16.08 -22.04 1.58
C ASP A 83 17.60 -22.18 1.77
N ILE A 84 18.35 -21.12 1.49
CA ILE A 84 19.81 -21.07 1.75
C ILE A 84 20.10 -21.32 3.24
N LEU A 85 19.36 -20.67 4.13
CA LEU A 85 19.54 -20.85 5.59
C LEU A 85 19.21 -22.28 6.04
N ILE A 86 18.19 -22.90 5.46
CA ILE A 86 17.84 -24.29 5.73
C ILE A 86 18.99 -25.20 5.29
N GLU A 87 19.53 -25.01 4.09
CA GLU A 87 20.65 -25.79 3.58
C GLU A 87 21.90 -25.64 4.45
N GLN A 88 22.20 -24.41 4.87
CA GLN A 88 23.30 -24.12 5.80
C GLN A 88 23.11 -24.82 7.14
N ASN A 89 21.91 -24.75 7.73
CA ASN A 89 21.60 -25.42 8.99
C ASN A 89 21.72 -26.95 8.87
N GLN A 90 21.27 -27.54 7.76
CA GLN A 90 21.43 -28.97 7.50
C GLN A 90 22.91 -29.37 7.40
N LYS A 91 23.76 -28.55 6.77
CA LYS A 91 25.22 -28.78 6.73
C LYS A 91 25.83 -28.73 8.12
N ILE A 92 25.44 -27.77 8.96
CA ILE A 92 25.93 -27.65 10.33
C ILE A 92 25.54 -28.88 11.16
N ILE A 93 24.29 -29.33 11.08
CA ILE A 93 23.83 -30.55 11.79
C ILE A 93 24.69 -31.76 11.40
N LYS A 94 24.92 -31.97 10.09
CA LYS A 94 25.79 -33.05 9.60
C LYS A 94 27.23 -32.97 10.11
N MET A 95 27.74 -31.75 10.36
CA MET A 95 29.08 -31.56 10.93
C MET A 95 29.11 -31.83 12.43
N LEU A 96 28.00 -31.59 13.15
CA LEU A 96 27.90 -31.79 14.60
C LEU A 96 27.56 -33.24 15.00
N GLU A 97 26.91 -34.01 14.11
CA GLU A 97 26.62 -35.43 14.30
C GLU A 97 27.83 -36.35 14.08
N LYS A 98 28.99 -35.78 13.71
CA LYS A 98 30.23 -36.47 13.39
C LYS A 98 31.26 -36.27 14.49
#